data_AF-A0A2V8UKP5-F1
#
_entry.id   AF-A0A2V8UKP5-F1
#
_cell.length_a   1.000
_cell.length_b   1.000
_cell.length_c   1.000
_cell.angle_alpha   90.00
_cell.angle_beta   90.00
_cell.angle_gamma   90.00
#
_symmetry.space_group_name_H-M   'P 1'
#
loop_
_entity.id
_entity.type
_entity.pdbx_description
1 polymer ?
#
loop_
_entity_poly.entity_id
_entity_poly.type
_entity_poly.pdbx_seq_one_letter_code
_entity_poly.pdbx_strand_id
1 'polypeptide(L)'
;MFTQTTVDHEGGAIRDSDSTTYVGAIETAEEFGFRIYSEAWRRGWDWAKLKVVIGDGAVWIWNLAHQHFPDAIQIVDLIMPGNIYGK
;
A
#
# COMPACT_ATOMS: atom_id res chain seq x y z
N MET A 1 5.94 8.97 0.51
CA MET A 1 4.95 9.66 -0.32
C MET A 1 5.13 9.19 -1.76
N PHE A 2 4.08 8.69 -2.41
CA PHE A 2 4.12 8.33 -3.83
C PHE A 2 4.20 9.61 -4.67
N THR A 3 5.11 9.65 -5.63
CA THR A 3 5.37 10.79 -6.50
C THR A 3 5.76 10.27 -7.88
N GLN A 4 5.40 11.05 -8.88
CA GLN A 4 5.65 10.78 -10.28
C GLN A 4 5.91 12.13 -10.94
N THR A 5 7.18 12.43 -11.21
CA THR A 5 7.59 13.75 -11.70
C THR A 5 8.01 13.75 -13.16
N THR A 6 8.14 12.57 -13.77
CA THR A 6 8.62 12.40 -15.15
C THR A 6 7.73 11.47 -15.97
N VAL A 7 7.96 11.49 -17.28
CA VAL A 7 7.33 10.61 -18.26
C VAL A 7 8.40 10.00 -19.17
N ASP A 8 8.11 8.83 -19.73
CA ASP A 8 8.97 8.19 -20.73
C ASP A 8 8.83 8.86 -22.11
N HIS A 9 9.56 8.34 -23.09
CA HIS A 9 9.54 8.86 -24.47
C HIS A 9 8.19 8.67 -25.17
N GLU A 10 7.35 7.75 -24.71
CA GLU A 10 6.00 7.47 -25.22
C GLU A 10 4.92 8.26 -24.47
N GLY A 11 5.31 9.09 -23.48
CA GLY A 11 4.40 9.87 -22.63
C GLY A 11 3.82 9.06 -21.46
N GLY A 12 4.32 7.84 -21.24
CA GLY A 12 3.96 7.00 -20.11
C GLY A 12 4.49 7.56 -18.78
N ALA A 13 3.66 7.48 -17.75
CA ALA A 13 3.97 7.88 -16.38
C ALA A 13 5.17 7.10 -15.80
N ILE A 14 6.27 7.79 -15.44
CA ILE A 14 7.39 7.17 -14.70
C ILE A 14 7.31 7.56 -13.23
N ARG A 15 7.09 6.54 -12.38
CA ARG A 15 7.12 6.68 -10.92
C ARG A 15 8.53 7.03 -10.45
N ASP A 16 8.64 8.00 -9.54
CA ASP A 16 9.92 8.31 -8.89
C ASP A 16 10.36 7.11 -8.02
N SER A 17 11.59 6.60 -8.19
CA SER A 17 12.05 5.36 -7.55
C SER A 17 11.83 5.37 -6.03
N ASP A 18 12.15 6.49 -5.39
CA ASP A 18 12.19 6.66 -3.94
C ASP A 18 10.82 6.94 -3.32
N SER A 19 9.78 7.02 -4.17
CA SER A 19 8.41 7.34 -3.77
C SER A 19 7.63 6.15 -3.23
N THR A 20 8.17 4.93 -3.36
CA THR A 20 7.61 3.70 -2.77
C THR A 20 8.70 2.93 -2.02
N THR A 21 8.32 2.30 -0.92
CA THR A 21 9.17 1.39 -0.16
C THR A 21 8.39 0.11 0.10
N TYR A 22 9.13 -0.99 0.23
CA TYR A 22 8.57 -2.32 0.45
C TYR A 22 9.25 -2.94 1.67
N VAL A 23 8.46 -3.57 2.53
CA VAL A 23 8.93 -4.37 3.66
C VAL A 23 8.19 -5.70 3.65
N GLY A 24 8.88 -6.77 3.99
CA GLY A 24 8.33 -8.13 4.00
C GLY A 24 9.20 -9.07 4.81
N ALA A 25 8.57 -10.05 5.44
CA ALA A 25 9.23 -11.08 6.24
C ALA A 25 8.32 -12.31 6.34
N ILE A 26 8.91 -13.46 6.68
CA ILE A 26 8.17 -14.66 7.09
C ILE A 26 8.08 -14.61 8.62
N GLU A 27 7.00 -14.05 9.13
CA GLU A 27 6.80 -13.78 10.57
C GLU A 27 5.31 -13.84 10.92
N THR A 28 4.99 -13.74 12.20
CA THR A 28 3.59 -13.71 12.64
C THR A 28 2.89 -12.41 12.20
N ALA A 29 1.56 -12.43 12.12
CA ALA A 29 0.79 -11.22 11.78
C ALA A 29 1.07 -10.07 12.76
N GLU A 30 1.24 -10.37 14.05
CA GLU A 30 1.54 -9.38 15.08
C GLU A 30 2.91 -8.70 14.84
N GLU A 31 3.96 -9.48 14.61
CA GLU A 31 5.29 -8.95 14.30
C GLU A 31 5.27 -8.13 13.00
N PHE A 32 4.54 -8.62 12.01
CA PHE A 32 4.36 -7.92 10.73
C PHE A 32 3.64 -6.59 10.89
N GLY A 33 2.64 -6.50 11.78
CA GLY A 33 1.95 -5.27 12.15
C GLY A 33 2.91 -4.17 12.62
N PHE A 34 3.86 -4.52 13.50
CA PHE A 34 4.89 -3.57 13.97
C PHE A 34 5.85 -3.16 12.85
N ARG A 35 6.21 -4.07 11.94
CA ARG A 35 7.08 -3.78 10.81
C ARG A 35 6.45 -2.76 9.86
N ILE A 36 5.20 -2.98 9.45
CA ILE A 36 4.50 -2.07 8.54
C ILE A 36 4.24 -0.71 9.21
N TYR A 37 3.92 -0.70 10.51
CA TYR A 37 3.74 0.53 11.28
C TYR A 37 5.02 1.37 11.32
N SER A 38 6.15 0.73 11.62
CA SER A 38 7.46 1.40 11.68
C SER A 38 7.84 2.00 10.33
N GLU A 39 7.61 1.26 9.23
CA GLU A 39 7.88 1.75 7.89
C GLU A 39 6.96 2.90 7.48
N ALA A 40 5.66 2.80 7.79
CA ALA A 40 4.70 3.87 7.53
C ALA A 40 5.10 5.16 8.27
N TRP A 41 5.46 5.06 9.55
CA TRP A 41 5.91 6.21 10.34
C TRP A 41 7.17 6.85 9.76
N ARG A 42 8.17 6.03 9.40
CA ARG A 42 9.40 6.48 8.74
C ARG A 42 9.13 7.22 7.42
N ARG A 43 8.06 6.88 6.71
CA ARG A 43 7.65 7.48 5.44
C ARG A 43 6.76 8.72 5.59
N GLY A 44 6.57 9.21 6.81
CA GLY A 44 5.85 10.44 7.11
C GLY A 44 4.35 10.22 7.29
N TRP A 45 3.96 9.12 7.95
CA TRP A 45 2.54 8.82 8.26
C TRP A 45 1.81 9.99 8.89
N ASP A 46 2.44 10.71 9.82
CA ASP A 46 1.81 11.84 10.53
C ASP A 46 1.45 13.01 9.60
N TRP A 47 2.30 13.28 8.61
CA TRP A 47 2.12 14.38 7.66
C TRP A 47 1.23 14.03 6.46
N ALA A 48 0.82 12.77 6.33
CA ALA A 48 -0.03 12.33 5.25
C ALA A 48 -1.47 12.87 5.43
N LYS A 49 -1.95 13.63 4.43
CA LYS A 49 -3.32 14.16 4.41
C LYS A 49 -4.38 13.08 4.21
N LEU A 50 -4.02 12.00 3.52
CA LEU A 50 -4.89 10.86 3.25
C LEU A 50 -4.11 9.58 3.54
N LYS A 51 -4.72 8.70 4.32
CA LYS A 51 -4.11 7.45 4.82
C LYS A 51 -5.02 6.31 4.40
N VAL A 52 -4.49 5.36 3.66
CA VAL A 52 -5.25 4.24 3.10
C VAL A 52 -4.48 2.95 3.34
N VAL A 53 -5.19 1.91 3.76
CA VAL A 53 -4.71 0.52 3.75
C VAL A 53 -5.45 -0.22 2.65
N ILE A 54 -4.71 -0.81 1.73
CA ILE A 54 -5.24 -1.66 0.65
C ILE A 54 -4.88 -3.12 0.98
N GLY A 55 -5.84 -4.04 0.91
CA GLY A 55 -5.63 -5.44 1.26
C GLY A 55 -6.58 -6.40 0.54
N ASP A 56 -6.26 -7.69 0.54
CA ASP A 56 -6.91 -8.75 -0.26
C ASP A 56 -8.26 -9.26 0.30
N GLY A 57 -8.74 -8.68 1.40
CA GLY A 57 -9.95 -9.12 2.08
C GLY A 57 -9.72 -10.09 3.24
N ALA A 58 -8.50 -10.59 3.47
CA ALA A 58 -8.22 -11.47 4.60
C ALA A 58 -8.40 -10.75 5.95
N VAL A 59 -9.13 -11.38 6.87
CA VAL A 59 -9.53 -10.79 8.17
C VAL A 59 -8.33 -10.28 8.98
N TRP A 60 -7.21 -10.98 8.93
CA TRP A 60 -6.02 -10.59 9.69
C TRP A 60 -5.45 -9.23 9.23
N ILE A 61 -5.61 -8.85 7.96
CA ILE A 61 -5.18 -7.55 7.44
C ILE A 61 -5.98 -6.43 8.11
N TRP A 62 -7.30 -6.60 8.21
CA TRP A 62 -8.19 -5.59 8.78
C TRP A 62 -7.99 -5.45 10.29
N ASN A 63 -7.65 -6.55 10.99
CA ASN A 63 -7.26 -6.50 12.39
C ASN A 63 -5.98 -5.66 12.58
N LEU A 64 -4.94 -5.88 11.77
CA LEU A 64 -3.72 -5.08 11.82
C LEU A 64 -3.97 -3.62 11.44
N ALA A 65 -4.79 -3.37 10.42
CA ALA A 65 -5.16 -2.03 9.99
C ALA A 65 -5.86 -1.28 11.12
N HIS A 66 -6.83 -1.92 11.79
CA HIS A 66 -7.53 -1.32 12.92
C HIS A 66 -6.61 -1.05 14.12
N GLN A 67 -5.70 -1.98 14.42
CA GLN A 67 -4.78 -1.88 15.55
C GLN A 67 -3.70 -0.80 15.35
N HIS A 68 -3.07 -0.76 14.17
CA HIS A 68 -1.91 0.09 13.92
C HIS A 68 -2.23 1.38 13.16
N PHE A 69 -3.36 1.43 12.45
CA PHE A 69 -3.76 2.53 11.58
C PHE A 69 -5.24 2.90 11.75
N PRO A 70 -5.69 3.27 12.96
CA PRO A 70 -7.11 3.44 13.28
C PRO A 70 -7.85 4.46 12.40
N ASP A 71 -7.14 5.46 11.89
CA ASP A 71 -7.72 6.53 11.04
C ASP A 71 -7.57 6.27 9.53
N ALA A 72 -7.02 5.12 9.13
CA ALA A 72 -6.82 4.80 7.73
C ALA A 72 -8.11 4.30 7.07
N ILE A 73 -8.37 4.76 5.85
CA ILE A 73 -9.43 4.23 5.00
C ILE A 73 -9.01 2.83 4.57
N GLN A 74 -9.87 1.84 4.78
CA GLN A 74 -9.62 0.45 4.39
C GLN A 74 -10.30 0.17 3.05
N ILE A 75 -9.52 -0.27 2.06
CA ILE A 75 -9.98 -0.56 0.71
C ILE A 75 -9.63 -2.00 0.36
N VAL A 76 -10.64 -2.79 -0.03
CA VAL A 76 -10.43 -4.15 -0.54
C VAL A 76 -9.84 -4.05 -1.96
N ASP A 77 -8.75 -4.77 -2.22
CA ASP A 77 -8.24 -4.90 -3.58
C ASP A 77 -9.19 -5.78 -4.42
N LEU A 78 -9.40 -5.37 -5.65
CA LEU A 78 -10.24 -6.11 -6.59
C LEU A 78 -9.46 -6.19 -7.89
N ILE A 79 -8.89 -7.35 -8.17
CA ILE A 79 -8.43 -7.67 -9.52
C ILE A 79 -9.67 -8.03 -10.33
N MET A 80 -10.10 -7.12 -11.19
CA MET A 80 -10.98 -7.49 -12.29
C MET A 80 -10.14 -8.33 -13.27
N PRO A 81 -10.55 -9.56 -13.61
CA PRO A 81 -9.96 -10.23 -14.77
C PRO A 81 -10.24 -9.33 -15.98
N GLY A 82 -9.19 -8.71 -16.53
CA GLY A 82 -9.26 -8.07 -17.82
C GLY A 82 -9.82 -9.07 -18.84
N ASN A 83 -10.59 -8.59 -19.81
CA ASN A 83 -11.30 -9.42 -20.77
C ASN A 83 -10.33 -10.41 -21.49
N ILE A 84 -10.15 -11.60 -20.91
CA ILE A 84 -9.43 -12.73 -21.50
C ILE A 84 -10.30 -13.47 -22.52
N TYR A 85 -11.55 -13.04 -22.69
CA TYR A 85 -12.37 -13.39 -23.83
C TYR A 85 -12.22 -12.32 -24.91
N GLY A 86 -11.07 -12.35 -25.57
CA GLY A 86 -10.97 -11.85 -26.94
C GLY A 86 -11.86 -12.70 -27.85
N LYS A 87 -13.08 -12.22 -28.08
CA LYS A 87 -13.84 -12.45 -29.31
C LYS A 87 -14.32 -11.11 -29.83
#